data_AF-A0A946RX83-F1
#
_entry.id   AF-A0A946RX83-F1
#
_cell.length_a   1.000
_cell.length_b   1.000
_cell.length_c   1.000
_cell.angle_alpha   90.00
_cell.angle_beta   90.00
_cell.angle_gamma   90.00
#
_symmetry.space_group_name_H-M   'P 1'
#
loop_
_entity.id
_entity.type
_entity.pdbx_description
1 polymer ?
#
loop_
_entity_poly.entity_id
_entity_poly.type
_entity_poly.pdbx_seq_one_letter_code
_entity_poly.pdbx_strand_id
1 'polypeptide(L)'
;MKFNSESFVITDTGKILRLFLMVGVAGLLLSLVGLIFNPSAFFHSYLTSVIFWTSIGLGALFMVMLHYLVNAVWSVVIRRVLENILITLPVMGLLFIPVLFGIPYLYSWNDNYESP
;
A
#
# COMPACT_ATOMS: atom_id res chain seq x y z
N MET A 1 17.24 -4.43 19.01
CA MET A 1 17.91 -5.28 18.02
C MET A 1 18.94 -6.11 18.77
N LYS A 2 18.68 -7.41 19.01
CA LYS A 2 19.64 -8.28 19.69
C LYS A 2 20.53 -8.95 18.64
N PHE A 3 21.84 -8.72 18.74
CA PHE A 3 22.86 -9.32 17.87
C PHE A 3 23.39 -10.59 18.54
N ASN A 4 23.36 -11.71 17.83
CA ASN A 4 24.00 -12.94 18.28
C ASN A 4 25.42 -12.99 17.69
N SER A 5 26.44 -12.93 18.54
CA SER A 5 27.85 -12.91 18.14
C SER A 5 28.37 -14.26 17.65
N GLU A 6 27.65 -15.35 17.91
CA GLU A 6 28.08 -16.70 17.50
C GLU A 6 27.57 -17.11 16.12
N SER A 7 26.40 -16.61 15.72
CA SER A 7 25.78 -16.98 14.44
C SER A 7 25.75 -15.85 13.41
N PHE A 8 26.14 -14.62 13.77
CA PHE A 8 26.04 -13.43 12.91
C PHE A 8 24.63 -13.26 12.27
N VAL A 9 23.57 -13.83 12.87
CA VAL A 9 22.18 -13.73 12.38
C VAL A 9 21.39 -12.72 13.20
N ILE A 10 20.70 -11.80 12.51
CA ILE A 10 19.74 -10.87 13.12
C ILE A 10 18.46 -11.65 13.46
N THR A 11 18.32 -12.03 14.73
CA THR A 11 17.22 -12.90 15.21
C THR A 11 15.92 -12.12 15.49
N ASP A 12 15.97 -10.78 15.61
CA ASP A 12 14.90 -9.98 16.23
C ASP A 12 14.14 -9.05 15.24
N THR A 13 14.03 -9.43 13.96
CA THR A 13 13.34 -8.63 12.91
C THR A 13 11.82 -8.54 13.13
N GLY A 14 11.22 -9.54 13.79
CA GLY A 14 9.77 -9.64 13.95
C GLY A 14 9.12 -8.54 14.81
N LYS A 15 9.86 -7.91 15.72
CA LYS A 15 9.31 -6.85 16.60
C LYS A 15 8.99 -5.57 15.83
N ILE A 16 9.89 -5.18 14.92
CA ILE A 16 9.73 -3.98 14.09
C ILE A 16 8.57 -4.18 13.11
N LEU A 17 8.52 -5.34 12.46
CA LEU A 17 7.42 -5.71 11.57
C LEU A 17 6.07 -5.65 12.30
N ARG A 18 5.97 -6.25 13.50
CA ARG A 18 4.75 -6.22 14.32
C ARG A 18 4.34 -4.81 14.70
N LEU A 19 5.30 -3.95 15.04
CA LEU A 19 5.03 -2.55 15.38
C LEU A 19 4.40 -1.80 14.19
N PHE A 20 5.01 -1.88 13.00
CA PHE A 20 4.47 -1.23 11.81
C PHE A 20 3.11 -1.79 11.41
N LEU A 21 2.91 -3.11 11.55
CA LEU A 21 1.62 -3.74 11.28
C LEU A 21 0.55 -3.23 12.26
N MET A 22 0.86 -3.16 13.56
CA MET A 22 -0.06 -2.61 14.56
C MET A 22 -0.41 -1.15 14.30
N VAL A 23 0.57 -0.32 13.94
CA VAL A 23 0.33 1.09 13.59
C VAL A 23 -0.55 1.21 12.34
N GLY A 24 -0.30 0.39 11.31
CA GLY A 24 -1.12 0.36 10.10
C GLY A 24 -2.58 -0.06 10.37
N VAL A 25 -2.77 -1.11 11.16
CA VAL A 25 -4.12 -1.57 11.57
C VAL A 25 -4.81 -0.53 12.44
N ALA A 26 -4.11 0.08 13.40
CA ALA A 26 -4.68 1.14 14.23
C ALA A 26 -5.08 2.36 13.38
N GLY A 27 -4.27 2.74 12.39
CA GLY A 27 -4.59 3.81 11.44
C GLY A 27 -5.82 3.51 10.59
N LEU A 28 -5.97 2.27 10.12
CA LEU A 28 -7.17 1.82 9.40
C LEU A 28 -8.41 1.82 10.30
N LEU A 29 -8.29 1.40 11.56
CA LEU A 29 -9.41 1.42 12.50
C LEU A 29 -9.82 2.85 12.87
N LEU A 30 -8.85 3.75 13.03
CA LEU A 30 -9.11 5.17 13.27
C LEU A 30 -9.78 5.84 12.05
N SER A 31 -9.39 5.47 10.83
CA SER A 31 -10.00 6.03 9.63
C SER A 31 -11.47 5.60 9.49
N LEU A 32 -11.85 4.39 9.95
CA LEU A 32 -13.26 3.95 9.99
C LEU A 32 -14.15 4.86 10.84
N VAL A 33 -13.61 5.56 11.84
CA VAL A 33 -14.37 6.56 12.61
C VAL A 33 -14.85 7.70 11.69
N GLY A 34 -14.07 8.04 10.66
CA GLY A 34 -14.41 9.04 9.65
C GLY A 34 -15.65 8.69 8.82
N LEU A 35 -15.98 7.39 8.66
CA LEU A 35 -17.21 6.96 7.98
C LEU A 35 -18.47 7.43 8.73
N ILE A 36 -18.40 7.57 10.06
CA ILE A 36 -19.56 7.94 10.87
C ILE A 36 -19.79 9.46 10.80
N PHE A 37 -18.73 10.25 10.77
CA PHE A 37 -18.81 11.72 10.78
C PHE A 37 -19.04 12.32 9.39
N ASN A 38 -18.28 11.87 8.39
CA ASN A 38 -18.38 12.40 7.03
C ASN A 38 -17.93 11.34 6.00
N PRO A 39 -18.88 10.51 5.50
CA PRO A 39 -18.57 9.46 4.53
C PRO A 39 -17.86 9.98 3.28
N SER A 40 -18.30 11.12 2.74
CA SER A 40 -17.71 11.70 1.52
C SER A 40 -16.24 12.05 1.73
N ALA A 41 -15.90 12.77 2.81
CA ALA A 41 -14.51 13.14 3.10
C ALA A 41 -13.61 11.93 3.36
N PHE A 42 -14.16 10.88 3.99
CA PHE A 42 -13.47 9.61 4.20
C PHE A 42 -13.10 8.94 2.88
N PHE A 43 -14.06 8.73 1.97
CA PHE A 43 -13.80 8.00 0.73
C PHE A 43 -12.78 8.73 -0.16
N HIS A 44 -12.85 10.06 -0.26
CA HIS A 44 -11.87 10.85 -1.01
C HIS A 44 -10.45 10.66 -0.45
N SER A 45 -10.28 10.81 0.86
CA SER A 45 -8.98 10.70 1.54
C SER A 45 -8.44 9.26 1.49
N TYR A 46 -9.34 8.27 1.60
CA TYR A 46 -9.02 6.85 1.49
C TYR A 46 -8.53 6.51 0.08
N LEU A 47 -9.24 6.95 -0.96
CA LEU A 47 -8.87 6.75 -2.35
C LEU A 47 -7.49 7.34 -2.65
N THR A 48 -7.21 8.58 -2.21
CA THR A 48 -5.89 9.21 -2.36
C THR A 48 -4.79 8.35 -1.73
N SER A 49 -5.02 7.84 -0.53
CA SER A 49 -4.05 6.99 0.17
C SER A 49 -3.80 5.68 -0.58
N VAL A 50 -4.85 4.99 -1.01
CA VAL A 50 -4.73 3.71 -1.75
C VAL A 50 -4.02 3.92 -3.09
N ILE A 51 -4.35 4.97 -3.84
CA ILE A 51 -3.68 5.29 -5.12
C ILE A 51 -2.20 5.63 -4.88
N PHE A 52 -1.89 6.41 -3.84
CA PHE A 52 -0.51 6.77 -3.51
C PHE A 52 0.36 5.52 -3.29
N TRP A 53 -0.06 4.61 -2.42
CA TRP A 53 0.71 3.38 -2.15
C TRP A 53 0.74 2.43 -3.35
N THR A 54 -0.36 2.34 -4.11
CA THR A 54 -0.40 1.55 -5.35
C THR A 54 0.59 2.08 -6.39
N SER A 55 0.73 3.41 -6.51
CA SER A 55 1.65 4.04 -7.46
C SER A 55 3.12 3.68 -7.16
N ILE A 56 3.49 3.56 -5.88
CA ILE A 56 4.82 3.12 -5.45
C ILE A 56 5.06 1.66 -5.88
N GLY A 57 4.10 0.78 -5.63
CA GLY A 57 4.17 -0.63 -6.05
C GLY A 57 4.27 -0.77 -7.57
N LEU A 58 3.49 0.00 -8.32
CA LEU A 58 3.52 0.01 -9.79
C LEU A 58 4.84 0.58 -10.33
N GLY A 59 5.38 1.63 -9.69
CA GLY A 59 6.71 2.16 -10.01
C GLY A 59 7.81 1.14 -9.78
N ALA A 60 7.73 0.36 -8.70
CA ALA A 60 8.66 -0.73 -8.45
C ALA A 60 8.54 -1.85 -9.49
N LEU A 61 7.31 -2.25 -9.84
CA LEU A 61 7.04 -3.21 -10.91
C LEU A 61 7.63 -2.77 -12.25
N PHE A 62 7.40 -1.51 -12.65
CA PHE A 62 7.97 -0.93 -13.86
C PHE A 62 9.49 -1.00 -13.86
N MET A 63 10.12 -0.58 -12.76
CA MET A 63 11.58 -0.61 -12.64
C MET A 63 12.12 -2.04 -12.68
N VAL A 64 11.47 -3.01 -12.01
CA VAL A 64 11.87 -4.43 -12.07
C VAL A 64 11.82 -4.95 -13.50
N MET A 65 10.73 -4.69 -14.22
CA MET A 65 10.61 -5.08 -15.63
C MET A 65 11.71 -4.45 -16.50
N LEU A 66 12.02 -3.17 -16.30
CA LEU A 66 13.11 -2.48 -16.98
C LEU A 66 14.46 -3.15 -16.71
N HIS A 67 14.75 -3.52 -15.46
CA HIS A 67 16.00 -4.21 -15.09
C HIS A 67 16.17 -5.57 -15.78
N TYR A 68 15.07 -6.29 -16.01
CA TYR A 68 15.07 -7.52 -16.81
C TYR A 68 15.24 -7.23 -18.30
N LEU A 69 14.59 -6.19 -18.82
CA LEU A 69 14.67 -5.82 -20.24
C LEU A 69 16.09 -5.44 -20.68
N VAL A 70 16.80 -4.66 -19.86
CA VAL A 70 18.14 -4.15 -20.20
C VAL A 70 19.26 -5.10 -19.73
N ASN A 71 18.92 -6.25 -19.11
CA ASN A 71 19.88 -7.17 -18.51
C ASN A 71 20.90 -6.48 -17.60
N ALA A 72 20.44 -5.56 -16.75
CA ALA A 72 21.31 -4.77 -15.89
C ALA A 72 21.91 -5.63 -14.76
N VAL A 73 23.17 -6.03 -14.90
CA VAL A 73 23.89 -6.88 -13.93
C VAL A 73 24.44 -6.09 -12.73
N TRP A 74 24.68 -4.80 -12.91
CA TRP A 74 25.23 -3.91 -11.88
C TRP A 74 24.22 -3.53 -10.78
N SER A 75 22.93 -3.82 -10.99
CA SER A 75 21.81 -3.34 -10.15
C SER A 75 21.02 -4.51 -9.51
N VAL A 76 21.73 -5.57 -9.10
CA VAL A 76 21.09 -6.73 -8.45
C VAL A 76 20.52 -6.36 -7.07
N VAL A 77 21.21 -5.52 -6.31
CA VAL A 77 20.75 -5.10 -4.97
C VAL A 77 19.48 -4.26 -5.05
N ILE A 78 19.44 -3.28 -5.95
CA ILE A 78 18.25 -2.42 -6.16
C ILE A 78 17.07 -3.26 -6.63
N ARG A 79 17.27 -4.18 -7.59
CA ARG A 79 16.21 -5.10 -8.03
C ARG A 79 15.59 -5.89 -6.88
N ARG A 80 16.40 -6.43 -5.95
CA ARG A 80 15.88 -7.14 -4.77
C ARG A 80 15.03 -6.26 -3.87
N VAL A 81 15.40 -5.00 -3.68
CA VAL A 81 14.60 -4.05 -2.90
C VAL A 81 13.27 -3.75 -3.60
N LEU A 82 13.30 -3.54 -4.92
CA LEU A 82 12.10 -3.29 -5.72
C LEU A 82 11.17 -4.51 -5.78
N GLU A 83 11.73 -5.72 -5.89
CA GLU A 83 10.97 -6.99 -5.80
C GLU A 83 10.25 -7.12 -4.45
N ASN A 84 10.91 -6.72 -3.35
CA ASN A 84 10.25 -6.69 -2.03
C ASN A 84 9.12 -5.65 -1.96
N ILE A 85 9.28 -4.48 -2.58
CA ILE A 85 8.23 -3.46 -2.67
C ILE A 85 7.06 -3.98 -3.52
N LEU A 86 7.34 -4.73 -4.60
CA LEU A 86 6.34 -5.28 -5.51
C LEU A 86 5.37 -6.25 -4.80
N ILE A 87 5.83 -7.02 -3.80
CA ILE A 87 4.99 -7.92 -2.99
C ILE A 87 3.87 -7.18 -2.25
N THR A 88 3.93 -5.86 -2.13
CA THR A 88 2.85 -5.05 -1.54
C THR A 88 1.64 -4.89 -2.48
N LEU A 89 1.79 -5.09 -3.80
CA LEU A 89 0.73 -4.89 -4.79
C LEU A 89 -0.53 -5.74 -4.54
N PRO A 90 -0.45 -7.07 -4.25
CA PRO A 90 -1.62 -7.87 -3.91
C PRO A 90 -2.37 -7.34 -2.68
N VAL A 91 -1.64 -6.84 -1.68
CA VAL A 91 -2.24 -6.24 -0.47
C VAL A 91 -2.97 -4.95 -0.82
N MET A 92 -2.38 -4.11 -1.68
CA MET A 92 -3.05 -2.90 -2.17
C MET A 92 -4.29 -3.23 -3.02
N GLY A 93 -4.24 -4.30 -3.81
CA GLY A 93 -5.41 -4.82 -4.53
C GLY A 93 -6.54 -5.24 -3.59
N LEU A 94 -6.22 -5.88 -2.46
CA LEU A 94 -7.21 -6.21 -1.44
C LEU A 94 -7.79 -4.96 -0.76
N LEU A 95 -6.93 -3.99 -0.43
CA LEU A 95 -7.33 -2.69 0.14
C LEU A 95 -8.07 -1.79 -0.86
N PHE A 96 -8.17 -2.18 -2.14
CA PHE A 96 -9.01 -1.49 -3.10
C PHE A 96 -10.50 -1.87 -2.96
N ILE A 97 -10.83 -3.00 -2.34
CA ILE A 97 -12.23 -3.48 -2.21
C ILE A 97 -13.16 -2.43 -1.56
N PRO A 98 -12.78 -1.74 -0.46
CA PRO A 98 -13.64 -0.72 0.14
C PRO A 98 -13.96 0.47 -0.77
N VAL A 99 -13.11 0.77 -1.75
CA VAL A 99 -13.34 1.85 -2.73
C VAL A 99 -14.57 1.55 -3.59
N LEU A 100 -14.83 0.28 -3.90
CA LEU A 100 -15.97 -0.13 -4.72
C LEU A 100 -17.32 0.16 -4.04
N PHE A 101 -17.38 0.19 -2.72
CA PHE A 101 -18.58 0.59 -1.98
C PHE A 101 -18.71 2.12 -1.90
N GLY A 102 -17.62 2.85 -2.08
CA GLY A 102 -17.56 4.32 -2.05
C GLY A 102 -17.88 5.00 -3.38
N ILE A 103 -18.15 4.26 -4.46
CA ILE A 103 -18.38 4.79 -5.82
C ILE A 103 -19.41 5.94 -5.84
N PRO A 104 -20.57 5.86 -5.16
CA PRO A 104 -21.54 6.97 -5.14
C PRO A 104 -21.02 8.25 -4.49
N TYR A 105 -20.02 8.16 -3.59
CA TYR A 105 -19.45 9.32 -2.91
C TYR A 105 -18.25 9.91 -3.65
N LEU A 106 -17.65 9.15 -4.58
CA LEU A 106 -16.38 9.48 -5.23
C LEU A 106 -16.56 10.04 -6.63
N TYR A 107 -17.60 9.60 -7.33
CA TYR A 107 -17.73 9.82 -8.76
C TYR A 107 -19.09 10.42 -9.08
N SER A 108 -19.10 11.69 -9.50
CA SER A 108 -20.32 12.43 -9.85
C SER A 108 -21.09 11.82 -11.01
N TRP A 109 -20.44 11.06 -11.89
CA TRP A 109 -21.11 10.37 -13.00
C TRP A 109 -21.99 9.20 -12.55
N ASN A 110 -21.84 8.73 -11.31
CA ASN A 110 -22.68 7.69 -10.70
C ASN A 110 -23.80 8.29 -9.83
N ASP A 111 -23.90 9.62 -9.74
CA ASP A 111 -25.03 10.26 -9.09
C ASP A 111 -26.27 10.07 -9.99
N ASN A 112 -27.17 9.17 -9.59
CA ASN A 112 -28.45 8.93 -10.29
C ASN A 112 -29.48 10.06 -10.06
N TYR A 113 -29.04 11.25 -9.63
CA TYR A 113 -29.91 12.40 -9.44
C TYR A 113 -29.94 13.18 -10.76
N GLU A 114 -31.12 13.16 -11.39
CA GLU A 114 -31.51 13.95 -12.55
C GLU A 114 -30.89 15.35 -12.51
N SER A 115 -29.95 15.59 -13.42
CA SER A 115 -29.54 16.93 -13.82
C SER A 115 -30.77 17.68 -14.36
N PRO A 116 -31.04 18.94 -13.94
CA PRO A 116 -32.03 19.77 -14.63
C PRO A 116 -31.66 20.02 -16.09
#